data_AF-A0A2M7HDN6-F1
#
_entry.id   AF-A0A2M7HDN6-F1
#
_cell.length_a   1.000
_cell.length_b   1.000
_cell.length_c   1.000
_cell.angle_alpha   90.00
_cell.angle_beta   90.00
_cell.angle_gamma   90.00
#
_symmetry.space_group_name_H-M   'P 1'
#
loop_
_entity.id
_entity.type
_entity.pdbx_description
1 polymer ?
#
loop_
_entity_poly.entity_id
_entity_poly.type
_entity_poly.pdbx_seq_one_letter_code
_entity_poly.pdbx_strand_id
1 'polypeptide(L)'
;MITEDTKQAAISNTEKACGKMAKAERISASGDARPHEMIMANCLVKEADNLMAVDSDSLELESGEVKAHSSKQSMYPLTESPDMAAVESSIQRMELSGGVDCLSIGIDTANSIKAKDTPERMLAHQMAACHKVAFNLMREAEQIDARYRLDANTASVIQSRKLNSANRLMQTFQQAMLTLQKMRTGGKQVMTVQHVQVNDGGQAIVAGGDAGRSNGEKE
;
A
#
# COMPACT_ATOMS: atom_id res chain seq x y z
N MET A 1 1.61 -12.94 -23.48
CA MET A 1 1.59 -11.46 -23.53
C MET A 1 0.17 -11.03 -23.77
N ILE A 2 -0.36 -10.16 -22.91
CA ILE A 2 -1.61 -9.44 -23.15
C ILE A 2 -1.32 -8.39 -24.25
N THR A 3 -2.15 -8.29 -25.29
CA THR A 3 -1.89 -7.40 -26.43
C THR A 3 -2.20 -5.94 -26.07
N GLU A 4 -1.50 -4.98 -26.69
CA GLU A 4 -1.75 -3.55 -26.43
C GLU A 4 -3.23 -3.16 -26.70
N ASP A 5 -3.89 -3.78 -27.68
CA ASP A 5 -5.31 -3.59 -27.96
C ASP A 5 -6.20 -3.86 -26.72
N THR A 6 -5.86 -4.87 -25.92
CA THR A 6 -6.63 -5.20 -24.71
C THR A 6 -6.37 -4.24 -23.54
N LYS A 7 -5.17 -3.64 -23.45
CA LYS A 7 -4.91 -2.52 -22.52
C LYS A 7 -5.69 -1.28 -22.94
N GLN A 8 -5.64 -0.94 -24.23
CA GLN A 8 -6.35 0.21 -24.78
C GLN A 8 -7.87 0.07 -24.62
N ALA A 9 -8.41 -1.16 -24.75
CA ALA A 9 -9.80 -1.46 -24.47
C ALA A 9 -10.16 -1.30 -22.97
N ALA A 10 -9.29 -1.74 -22.05
CA ALA A 10 -9.47 -1.57 -20.62
C ALA A 10 -9.53 -0.07 -20.24
N ILE A 11 -8.56 0.73 -20.71
CA ILE A 11 -8.52 2.18 -20.50
C ILE A 11 -9.80 2.85 -21.07
N SER A 12 -10.22 2.46 -22.27
CA SER A 12 -11.45 3.01 -22.86
C SER A 12 -12.72 2.62 -22.09
N ASN A 13 -12.74 1.46 -21.42
CA ASN A 13 -13.86 1.02 -20.60
C ASN A 13 -13.88 1.70 -19.23
N THR A 14 -12.72 1.93 -18.59
CA THR A 14 -12.64 2.68 -17.33
C THR A 14 -13.04 4.14 -17.52
N GLU A 15 -12.64 4.79 -18.62
CA GLU A 15 -13.10 6.14 -19.01
C GLU A 15 -14.63 6.21 -19.16
N LYS A 16 -15.23 5.25 -19.87
CA LYS A 16 -16.70 5.17 -20.07
C LYS A 16 -17.44 4.92 -18.76
N ALA A 17 -16.93 4.03 -17.90
CA ALA A 17 -17.51 3.75 -16.59
C ALA A 17 -17.45 4.98 -15.67
N CYS A 18 -16.29 5.66 -15.61
CA CYS A 18 -16.12 6.91 -14.88
C CYS A 18 -17.11 8.00 -15.37
N GLY A 19 -17.26 8.15 -16.69
CA GLY A 19 -18.24 9.07 -17.28
C GLY A 19 -19.70 8.75 -16.92
N LYS A 20 -20.06 7.47 -16.79
CA LYS A 20 -21.40 7.05 -16.34
C LYS A 20 -21.60 7.29 -14.84
N MET A 21 -20.61 6.96 -14.00
CA MET A 21 -20.67 7.23 -12.55
C MET A 21 -20.79 8.73 -12.26
N ALA A 22 -19.95 9.58 -12.87
CA ALA A 22 -20.03 11.03 -12.72
C ALA A 22 -21.37 11.61 -13.20
N LYS A 23 -22.06 10.95 -14.15
CA LYS A 23 -23.41 11.33 -14.58
C LYS A 23 -24.47 10.87 -13.57
N ALA A 24 -24.33 9.69 -12.99
CA ALA A 24 -25.21 9.20 -11.93
C ALA A 24 -25.12 10.07 -10.66
N GLU A 25 -23.90 10.40 -10.20
CA GLU A 25 -23.67 11.27 -9.04
C GLU A 25 -24.34 12.63 -9.18
N ARG A 26 -24.22 13.28 -10.36
CA ARG A 26 -24.88 14.56 -10.63
C ARG A 26 -26.40 14.50 -10.53
N ILE A 27 -27.00 13.37 -10.88
CA ILE A 27 -28.44 13.17 -10.78
C ILE A 27 -28.83 12.98 -9.31
N SER A 28 -28.15 12.09 -8.59
CA SER A 28 -28.42 11.82 -7.16
C SER A 28 -28.07 12.99 -6.22
N ALA A 29 -27.16 13.87 -6.62
CA ALA A 29 -26.81 15.07 -5.87
C ALA A 29 -27.78 16.24 -6.09
N SER A 30 -28.72 16.13 -7.05
CA SER A 30 -29.77 17.14 -7.24
C SER A 30 -30.89 16.90 -6.23
N GLY A 31 -31.15 17.87 -5.35
CA GLY A 31 -32.08 17.72 -4.22
C GLY A 31 -33.55 17.51 -4.60
N ASP A 32 -33.91 17.80 -5.86
CA ASP A 32 -35.25 17.63 -6.45
C ASP A 32 -35.35 16.40 -7.38
N ALA A 33 -34.36 15.50 -7.35
CA ALA A 33 -34.29 14.33 -8.25
C ALA A 33 -35.59 13.49 -8.23
N ARG A 34 -36.25 13.41 -9.38
CA ARG A 34 -37.51 12.69 -9.54
C ARG A 34 -37.28 11.18 -9.50
N PRO A 35 -38.27 10.35 -9.10
CA PRO A 35 -38.10 8.90 -8.99
C PRO A 35 -37.55 8.21 -10.25
N HIS A 36 -37.93 8.68 -11.44
CA HIS A 36 -37.40 8.14 -12.71
C HIS A 36 -35.95 8.55 -12.99
N GLU A 37 -35.52 9.72 -12.53
CA GLU A 37 -34.13 10.19 -12.62
C GLU A 37 -33.25 9.37 -11.67
N MET A 38 -33.76 9.05 -10.47
CA MET A 38 -33.12 8.14 -9.51
C MET A 38 -32.96 6.71 -10.09
N ILE A 39 -33.99 6.20 -10.79
CA ILE A 39 -33.90 4.92 -11.51
C ILE A 39 -32.84 5.00 -12.62
N MET A 40 -32.79 6.11 -13.38
CA MET A 40 -31.79 6.32 -14.42
C MET A 40 -30.36 6.38 -13.85
N ALA A 41 -30.16 7.02 -12.70
CA ALA A 41 -28.88 7.02 -11.99
C ALA A 41 -28.46 5.61 -11.59
N ASN A 42 -29.38 4.82 -11.02
CA ASN A 42 -29.12 3.41 -10.67
C ASN A 42 -28.82 2.53 -11.90
N CYS A 43 -29.45 2.80 -13.04
CA CYS A 43 -29.11 2.14 -14.31
C CYS A 43 -27.71 2.54 -14.80
N LEU A 44 -27.33 3.81 -14.70
CA LEU A 44 -25.99 4.29 -15.08
C LEU A 44 -24.88 3.69 -14.21
N VAL A 45 -25.12 3.49 -12.91
CA VAL A 45 -24.20 2.77 -12.00
C VAL A 45 -24.06 1.32 -12.45
N LYS A 46 -25.16 0.57 -12.61
CA LYS A 46 -25.11 -0.83 -13.09
C LYS A 46 -24.44 -0.98 -14.45
N GLU A 47 -24.62 -0.02 -15.35
CA GLU A 47 -23.94 0.01 -16.65
C GLU A 47 -22.45 0.36 -16.56
N ALA A 48 -22.01 1.07 -15.51
CA ALA A 48 -20.61 1.30 -15.23
C ALA A 48 -19.97 0.04 -14.61
N ASP A 49 -20.66 -0.59 -13.66
CA ASP A 49 -20.25 -1.87 -13.05
C ASP A 49 -20.06 -2.94 -14.15
N ASN A 50 -21.03 -3.09 -15.06
CA ASN A 50 -20.94 -4.03 -16.19
C ASN A 50 -19.82 -3.72 -17.20
N LEU A 51 -19.36 -2.48 -17.31
CA LEU A 51 -18.21 -2.10 -18.16
C LEU A 51 -16.86 -2.39 -17.49
N MET A 52 -16.84 -2.42 -16.16
CA MET A 52 -15.67 -2.66 -15.32
C MET A 52 -15.52 -4.13 -14.93
N ALA A 53 -16.63 -4.86 -14.91
CA ALA A 53 -16.71 -6.28 -14.60
C ALA A 53 -15.86 -7.09 -15.59
N VAL A 54 -15.02 -7.95 -15.03
CA VAL A 54 -14.21 -8.91 -15.77
C VAL A 54 -14.91 -10.26 -15.71
N ASP A 55 -15.02 -10.94 -16.85
CA ASP A 55 -15.54 -12.30 -16.91
C ASP A 55 -14.56 -13.26 -16.21
N SER A 56 -14.87 -13.61 -14.96
CA SER A 56 -14.02 -14.39 -14.06
C SER A 56 -13.64 -15.75 -14.63
N ASP A 57 -14.50 -16.33 -15.47
CA ASP A 57 -14.32 -17.66 -16.06
C ASP A 57 -13.29 -17.66 -17.20
N SER A 58 -13.00 -16.47 -17.77
CA SER A 58 -12.04 -16.29 -18.88
C SER A 58 -10.59 -16.05 -18.43
N LEU A 59 -10.38 -15.78 -17.13
CA LEU A 59 -9.05 -15.59 -16.54
C LEU A 59 -8.67 -16.80 -15.68
N GLU A 60 -7.54 -17.45 -15.99
CA GLU A 60 -6.88 -18.35 -15.03
C GLU A 60 -6.30 -17.54 -13.86
N LEU A 61 -7.16 -17.12 -12.93
CA LEU A 61 -6.79 -16.45 -11.69
C LEU A 61 -6.23 -17.48 -10.70
N GLU A 62 -4.95 -17.82 -10.80
CA GLU A 62 -4.30 -18.68 -9.82
C GLU A 62 -4.00 -17.88 -8.55
N SER A 63 -5.07 -17.62 -7.80
CA SER A 63 -5.11 -16.69 -6.69
C SER A 63 -4.59 -15.30 -7.11
N GLY A 64 -5.41 -14.53 -7.86
CA GLY A 64 -5.44 -13.07 -7.67
C GLY A 64 -4.36 -12.16 -8.25
N GLU A 65 -3.41 -12.68 -8.99
CA GLU A 65 -2.77 -11.90 -10.03
C GLU A 65 -3.00 -12.65 -11.36
N VAL A 66 -2.83 -11.99 -12.50
CA VAL A 66 -3.05 -12.67 -13.79
C VAL A 66 -1.95 -13.69 -14.01
N LYS A 67 -2.31 -14.96 -14.11
CA LYS A 67 -1.38 -16.04 -14.41
C LYS A 67 -0.80 -15.86 -15.81
N ALA A 68 0.47 -15.47 -15.89
CA ALA A 68 1.23 -15.64 -17.11
C ALA A 68 1.35 -17.14 -17.40
N HIS A 69 0.94 -17.58 -18.60
CA HIS A 69 0.82 -18.99 -18.95
C HIS A 69 2.20 -19.68 -19.09
N SER A 70 2.79 -20.10 -17.97
CA SER A 70 3.80 -21.14 -17.89
C SER A 70 3.70 -21.89 -16.56
N SER A 71 4.02 -23.18 -16.59
CA SER A 71 3.72 -24.15 -15.53
C SER A 71 4.38 -23.86 -14.17
N LYS A 72 3.57 -23.99 -13.10
CA LYS A 72 3.89 -24.18 -11.65
C LYS A 72 3.72 -22.98 -10.69
N GLN A 73 2.47 -22.89 -10.19
CA GLN A 73 2.07 -22.88 -8.77
C GLN A 73 2.15 -21.58 -7.92
N SER A 74 0.96 -21.17 -7.42
CA SER A 74 0.65 -20.33 -6.22
C SER A 74 0.87 -18.79 -6.28
N MET A 75 -0.18 -17.93 -6.14
CA MET A 75 0.03 -16.46 -6.12
C MET A 75 -0.95 -15.38 -5.51
N TYR A 76 -1.86 -15.62 -4.54
CA TYR A 76 -2.45 -14.53 -3.66
C TYR A 76 -3.78 -13.77 -4.07
N PRO A 77 -5.04 -14.09 -3.65
CA PRO A 77 -6.29 -13.70 -4.38
C PRO A 77 -6.67 -12.20 -4.60
N LEU A 78 -7.42 -11.95 -5.69
CA LEU A 78 -8.23 -10.75 -5.99
C LEU A 78 -9.62 -10.92 -5.35
N THR A 79 -10.41 -9.85 -5.24
CA THR A 79 -11.81 -9.92 -4.81
C THR A 79 -12.61 -10.87 -5.70
N GLU A 80 -13.67 -11.49 -5.16
CA GLU A 80 -14.48 -12.52 -5.85
C GLU A 80 -15.01 -12.06 -7.23
N SER A 81 -15.19 -10.75 -7.40
CA SER A 81 -15.17 -10.08 -8.70
C SER A 81 -14.12 -8.95 -8.70
N PRO A 82 -13.03 -9.06 -9.46
CA PRO A 82 -12.13 -7.94 -9.67
C PRO A 82 -12.63 -7.06 -10.82
N ASP A 83 -12.40 -5.76 -10.72
CA ASP A 83 -12.52 -4.86 -11.86
C ASP A 83 -11.23 -4.87 -12.71
N MET A 84 -11.31 -4.42 -13.97
CA MET A 84 -10.12 -4.35 -14.82
C MET A 84 -8.99 -3.50 -14.21
N ALA A 85 -9.32 -2.47 -13.42
CA ALA A 85 -8.33 -1.61 -12.80
C ALA A 85 -7.52 -2.34 -11.70
N ALA A 86 -8.13 -3.19 -10.88
CA ALA A 86 -7.43 -4.02 -9.91
C ALA A 86 -6.54 -5.09 -10.57
N VAL A 87 -6.99 -5.65 -11.69
CA VAL A 87 -6.24 -6.59 -12.54
C VAL A 87 -5.00 -5.93 -13.15
N GLU A 88 -5.17 -4.77 -13.80
CA GLU A 88 -4.05 -4.02 -14.39
C GLU A 88 -3.06 -3.54 -13.33
N SER A 89 -3.57 -3.00 -12.21
CA SER A 89 -2.76 -2.59 -11.07
C SER A 89 -1.97 -3.75 -10.46
N SER A 90 -2.46 -4.99 -10.58
CA SER A 90 -1.74 -6.19 -10.17
C SER A 90 -0.54 -6.46 -11.08
N ILE A 91 -0.76 -6.49 -12.40
CA ILE A 91 0.31 -6.67 -13.39
C ILE A 91 1.40 -5.59 -13.21
N GLN A 92 1.01 -4.32 -13.09
CA GLN A 92 1.96 -3.22 -12.88
C GLN A 92 2.76 -3.38 -11.57
N ARG A 93 2.14 -3.84 -10.48
CA ARG A 93 2.86 -4.15 -9.22
C ARG A 93 3.83 -5.33 -9.38
N MET A 94 3.46 -6.37 -10.14
CA MET A 94 4.35 -7.48 -10.44
C MET A 94 5.58 -7.01 -11.22
N GLU A 95 5.38 -6.21 -12.28
CA GLU A 95 6.46 -5.68 -13.11
C GLU A 95 7.41 -4.78 -12.30
N LEU A 96 6.86 -3.85 -11.49
CA LEU A 96 7.67 -2.99 -10.62
C LEU A 96 8.46 -3.78 -9.56
N SER A 97 7.83 -4.77 -8.94
CA SER A 97 8.48 -5.62 -7.91
C SER A 97 9.49 -6.58 -8.53
N GLY A 98 9.26 -7.02 -9.77
CA GLY A 98 10.22 -7.77 -10.59
C GLY A 98 11.43 -6.93 -11.00
N GLY A 99 11.24 -5.65 -11.33
CA GLY A 99 12.33 -4.72 -11.66
C GLY A 99 13.29 -4.44 -10.50
N VAL A 100 12.81 -4.53 -9.24
CA VAL A 100 13.64 -4.49 -8.02
C VAL A 100 14.08 -5.89 -7.58
N ASP A 101 13.59 -6.94 -8.27
CA ASP A 101 13.79 -8.36 -7.96
C ASP A 101 13.38 -8.67 -6.49
N CYS A 102 12.31 -8.04 -6.02
CA CYS A 102 11.72 -8.24 -4.69
C CYS A 102 10.35 -8.92 -4.74
N LEU A 103 9.88 -9.36 -5.91
CA LEU A 103 8.53 -9.94 -6.12
C LEU A 103 8.19 -11.05 -5.11
N SER A 104 9.06 -12.04 -4.93
CA SER A 104 8.84 -13.16 -3.99
C SER A 104 8.73 -12.68 -2.54
N ILE A 105 9.65 -11.81 -2.10
CA ILE A 105 9.65 -11.23 -0.75
C ILE A 105 8.43 -10.31 -0.54
N GLY A 106 8.00 -9.59 -1.59
CA GLY A 106 6.82 -8.72 -1.59
C GLY A 106 5.53 -9.51 -1.38
N ILE A 107 5.35 -10.59 -2.14
CA ILE A 107 4.22 -11.52 -2.01
C ILE A 107 4.22 -12.18 -0.63
N ASP A 108 5.36 -12.71 -0.18
CA ASP A 108 5.48 -13.33 1.15
C ASP A 108 5.19 -12.34 2.29
N THR A 109 5.67 -11.10 2.17
CA THR A 109 5.38 -10.02 3.12
C THR A 109 3.88 -9.71 3.13
N ALA A 110 3.24 -9.58 1.96
CA ALA A 110 1.81 -9.29 1.82
C ALA A 110 0.94 -10.40 2.44
N ASN A 111 1.32 -11.67 2.23
CA ASN A 111 0.68 -12.84 2.82
C ASN A 111 0.86 -12.85 4.35
N SER A 112 2.09 -12.64 4.83
CA SER A 112 2.44 -12.64 6.25
C SER A 112 1.71 -11.56 7.05
N ILE A 113 1.58 -10.34 6.50
CA ILE A 113 0.78 -9.28 7.13
C ILE A 113 -0.73 -9.47 6.94
N LYS A 114 -1.16 -10.41 6.07
CA LYS A 114 -2.54 -10.60 5.61
C LYS A 114 -3.13 -9.30 5.04
N ALA A 115 -2.49 -8.78 3.99
CA ALA A 115 -2.90 -7.55 3.33
C ALA A 115 -4.35 -7.64 2.81
N LYS A 116 -5.21 -6.71 3.22
CA LYS A 116 -6.65 -6.74 2.95
C LYS A 116 -7.07 -6.04 1.66
N ASP A 117 -6.31 -5.02 1.26
CA ASP A 117 -6.64 -4.13 0.16
C ASP A 117 -5.40 -3.87 -0.72
N THR A 118 -5.58 -3.10 -1.79
CA THR A 118 -4.49 -2.74 -2.71
C THR A 118 -3.41 -1.86 -2.03
N PRO A 119 -3.74 -0.81 -1.25
CA PRO A 119 -2.77 -0.05 -0.47
C PRO A 119 -1.90 -0.90 0.49
N GLU A 120 -2.47 -1.83 1.26
CA GLU A 120 -1.71 -2.72 2.15
C GLU A 120 -0.77 -3.64 1.34
N ARG A 121 -1.19 -4.12 0.16
CA ARG A 121 -0.32 -4.90 -0.75
C ARG A 121 0.82 -4.06 -1.34
N MET A 122 0.54 -2.83 -1.76
CA MET A 122 1.58 -1.90 -2.23
C MET A 122 2.59 -1.57 -1.12
N LEU A 123 2.12 -1.37 0.11
CA LEU A 123 2.95 -1.12 1.27
C LEU A 123 3.85 -2.34 1.60
N ALA A 124 3.32 -3.56 1.47
CA ALA A 124 4.12 -4.79 1.60
C ALA A 124 5.24 -4.88 0.55
N HIS A 125 4.96 -4.56 -0.71
CA HIS A 125 5.97 -4.56 -1.77
C HIS A 125 7.04 -3.48 -1.54
N GLN A 126 6.66 -2.29 -1.06
CA GLN A 126 7.59 -1.24 -0.64
C GLN A 126 8.46 -1.67 0.55
N MET A 127 7.89 -2.34 1.55
CA MET A 127 8.61 -2.90 2.69
C MET A 127 9.64 -3.95 2.23
N ALA A 128 9.25 -4.89 1.37
CA ALA A 128 10.15 -5.90 0.80
C ALA A 128 11.30 -5.27 -0.01
N ALA A 129 11.01 -4.24 -0.82
CA ALA A 129 12.03 -3.48 -1.54
C ALA A 129 13.01 -2.78 -0.58
N CYS A 130 12.50 -2.09 0.45
CA CYS A 130 13.34 -1.42 1.45
C CYS A 130 14.25 -2.43 2.18
N HIS A 131 13.70 -3.56 2.60
CA HIS A 131 14.44 -4.65 3.25
C HIS A 131 15.57 -5.17 2.33
N LYS A 132 15.24 -5.59 1.11
CA LYS A 132 16.22 -6.12 0.15
C LYS A 132 17.34 -5.12 -0.15
N VAL A 133 16.99 -3.86 -0.44
CA VAL A 133 17.99 -2.84 -0.81
C VAL A 133 18.87 -2.48 0.39
N ALA A 134 18.34 -2.42 1.62
CA ALA A 134 19.14 -2.20 2.82
C ALA A 134 20.21 -3.30 3.01
N PHE A 135 19.82 -4.58 2.94
CA PHE A 135 20.75 -5.69 3.07
C PHE A 135 21.79 -5.75 1.93
N ASN A 136 21.41 -5.41 0.70
CA ASN A 136 22.36 -5.28 -0.41
C ASN A 136 23.38 -4.14 -0.18
N LEU A 137 22.94 -2.98 0.29
CA LEU A 137 23.84 -1.87 0.62
C LEU A 137 24.80 -2.21 1.75
N MET A 138 24.34 -2.95 2.77
CA MET A 138 25.21 -3.46 3.86
C MET A 138 26.27 -4.43 3.32
N ARG A 139 25.87 -5.42 2.51
CA ARG A 139 26.78 -6.38 1.85
C ARG A 139 27.79 -5.68 0.94
N GLU A 140 27.38 -4.64 0.22
CA GLU A 140 28.27 -3.85 -0.63
C GLU A 140 29.24 -2.97 0.16
N ALA A 141 28.85 -2.49 1.35
CA ALA A 141 29.75 -1.76 2.24
C ALA A 141 30.86 -2.69 2.76
N GLU A 142 30.48 -3.86 3.28
CA GLU A 142 31.42 -4.89 3.75
C GLU A 142 32.43 -5.29 2.66
N GLN A 143 31.97 -5.44 1.42
CA GLN A 143 32.81 -5.89 0.30
C GLN A 143 33.55 -4.77 -0.46
N ILE A 144 33.43 -3.48 -0.07
CA ILE A 144 33.93 -2.36 -0.89
C ILE A 144 35.45 -2.43 -1.09
N ASP A 145 36.19 -2.74 -0.03
CA ASP A 145 37.65 -2.69 -0.01
C ASP A 145 38.24 -3.78 -0.91
N ALA A 146 37.82 -5.03 -0.65
CA ALA A 146 38.21 -6.20 -1.43
C ALA A 146 37.83 -6.13 -2.92
N ARG A 147 36.71 -5.48 -3.27
CA ARG A 147 36.25 -5.35 -4.67
C ARG A 147 37.01 -4.29 -5.47
N TYR A 148 37.35 -3.17 -4.85
CA TYR A 148 37.83 -1.98 -5.58
C TYR A 148 39.29 -1.59 -5.27
N ARG A 149 39.95 -2.22 -4.28
CA ARG A 149 41.34 -1.91 -3.87
C ARG A 149 41.55 -0.41 -3.61
N LEU A 150 40.62 0.18 -2.88
CA LEU A 150 40.62 1.60 -2.54
C LEU A 150 41.61 1.87 -1.41
N ASP A 151 41.96 3.14 -1.20
CA ASP A 151 42.58 3.54 0.06
C ASP A 151 41.56 3.47 1.21
N ALA A 152 42.06 3.25 2.43
CA ALA A 152 41.24 3.04 3.62
C ALA A 152 40.29 4.23 3.93
N ASN A 153 40.68 5.46 3.60
CA ASN A 153 39.86 6.64 3.85
C ASN A 153 38.69 6.70 2.86
N THR A 154 38.94 6.50 1.57
CA THR A 154 37.90 6.45 0.54
C THR A 154 36.94 5.27 0.77
N ALA A 155 37.47 4.09 1.12
CA ALA A 155 36.65 2.93 1.48
C ALA A 155 35.70 3.22 2.65
N SER A 156 36.23 3.79 3.74
CA SER A 156 35.46 4.16 4.95
C SER A 156 34.35 5.18 4.66
N VAL A 157 34.62 6.19 3.81
CA VAL A 157 33.60 7.18 3.40
C VAL A 157 32.48 6.53 2.58
N ILE A 158 32.81 5.62 1.66
CA ILE A 158 31.80 4.92 0.84
C ILE A 158 30.98 3.93 1.69
N GLN A 159 31.63 3.20 2.60
CA GLN A 159 30.98 2.34 3.60
C GLN A 159 29.97 3.13 4.42
N SER A 160 30.42 4.23 5.03
CA SER A 160 29.58 5.10 5.86
C SER A 160 28.35 5.60 5.09
N ARG A 161 28.51 5.98 3.82
CA ARG A 161 27.38 6.40 2.96
C ARG A 161 26.39 5.26 2.69
N LYS A 162 26.87 4.07 2.33
CA LYS A 162 26.01 2.90 2.07
C LYS A 162 25.25 2.46 3.33
N LEU A 163 25.93 2.38 4.48
CA LEU A 163 25.33 2.02 5.77
C LEU A 163 24.30 3.05 6.24
N ASN A 164 24.56 4.35 6.06
CA ASN A 164 23.58 5.40 6.36
C ASN A 164 22.32 5.31 5.48
N SER A 165 22.46 4.99 4.19
CA SER A 165 21.31 4.74 3.31
C SER A 165 20.54 3.47 3.71
N ALA A 166 21.24 2.39 4.07
CA ALA A 166 20.61 1.17 4.58
C ALA A 166 19.80 1.43 5.86
N ASN A 167 20.36 2.16 6.83
CA ASN A 167 19.67 2.55 8.07
C ASN A 167 18.38 3.34 7.78
N ARG A 168 18.41 4.30 6.84
CA ARG A 168 17.21 5.03 6.42
C ARG A 168 16.12 4.12 5.85
N LEU A 169 16.49 3.14 5.01
CA LEU A 169 15.53 2.16 4.47
C LEU A 169 14.95 1.25 5.57
N MET A 170 15.76 0.85 6.55
CA MET A 170 15.28 0.10 7.72
C MET A 170 14.36 0.93 8.62
N GLN A 171 14.59 2.24 8.73
CA GLN A 171 13.66 3.17 9.40
C GLN A 171 12.35 3.31 8.61
N THR A 172 12.40 3.44 7.29
CA THR A 172 11.20 3.47 6.42
C THR A 172 10.37 2.19 6.57
N PHE A 173 11.00 1.01 6.64
CA PHE A 173 10.31 -0.25 6.91
C PHE A 173 9.54 -0.21 8.24
N GLN A 174 10.16 0.28 9.32
CA GLN A 174 9.50 0.42 10.62
C GLN A 174 8.33 1.42 10.58
N GLN A 175 8.48 2.54 9.86
CA GLN A 175 7.40 3.51 9.66
C GLN A 175 6.24 2.95 8.83
N ALA A 176 6.53 2.09 7.85
CA ALA A 176 5.50 1.37 7.08
C ALA A 176 4.70 0.41 7.98
N MET A 177 5.35 -0.32 8.88
CA MET A 177 4.66 -1.16 9.88
C MET A 177 3.76 -0.34 10.83
N LEU A 178 4.21 0.84 11.28
CA LEU A 178 3.39 1.75 12.09
C LEU A 178 2.22 2.34 11.29
N THR A 179 2.43 2.61 9.99
CA THR A 179 1.37 3.07 9.07
C THR A 179 0.31 2.00 8.87
N LEU A 180 0.71 0.75 8.64
CA LEU A 180 -0.17 -0.41 8.55
C LEU A 180 -1.01 -0.58 9.83
N GLN A 181 -0.39 -0.46 11.01
CA GLN A 181 -1.11 -0.50 12.29
C GLN A 181 -2.16 0.61 12.37
N LYS A 182 -1.81 1.85 12.00
CA LYS A 182 -2.73 3.01 12.01
C LYS A 182 -3.88 2.87 11.01
N MET A 183 -3.62 2.35 9.81
CA MET A 183 -4.65 2.03 8.81
C MET A 183 -5.66 1.04 9.39
N ARG A 184 -5.17 -0.03 10.04
CA ARG A 184 -6.02 -1.09 10.61
C ARG A 184 -6.81 -0.69 11.85
N THR A 185 -6.28 0.21 12.69
CA THR A 185 -7.02 0.75 13.85
C THR A 185 -7.88 1.97 13.50
N GLY A 186 -7.80 2.47 12.26
CA GLY A 186 -8.47 3.72 11.86
C GLY A 186 -8.03 4.92 12.68
N GLY A 187 -6.78 4.93 13.15
CA GLY A 187 -6.24 5.95 14.06
C GLY A 187 -6.85 5.96 15.47
N LYS A 188 -7.71 5.01 15.85
CA LYS A 188 -8.36 4.98 17.16
C LYS A 188 -7.37 4.58 18.25
N GLN A 189 -6.94 5.55 19.06
CA GLN A 189 -6.27 5.30 20.34
C GLN A 189 -7.33 4.96 21.39
N VAL A 190 -7.45 3.67 21.75
CA VAL A 190 -8.35 3.24 22.83
C VAL A 190 -7.70 3.60 24.17
N MET A 191 -8.12 4.72 24.77
CA MET A 191 -7.82 5.05 26.16
C MET A 191 -8.82 4.34 27.08
N THR A 192 -8.37 3.29 27.76
CA THR A 192 -9.16 2.62 28.79
C THR A 192 -9.14 3.48 30.06
N VAL A 193 -10.20 4.23 30.34
CA VAL A 193 -10.31 5.00 31.58
C VAL A 193 -10.56 4.04 32.75
N GLN A 194 -9.52 3.74 33.51
CA GLN A 194 -9.64 3.03 34.77
C GLN A 194 -9.85 4.04 35.90
N HIS A 195 -11.06 4.08 36.46
CA HIS A 195 -11.33 4.86 37.67
C HIS A 195 -10.57 4.24 38.84
N VAL A 196 -9.43 4.85 39.21
CA VAL A 196 -8.70 4.52 40.44
C VAL A 196 -9.29 5.35 41.57
N GLN A 197 -9.96 4.70 42.52
CA GLN A 197 -10.46 5.38 43.72
C GLN A 197 -9.30 5.60 44.69
N VAL A 198 -8.92 6.86 44.85
CA VAL A 198 -7.86 7.29 45.76
C VAL A 198 -8.49 7.60 47.12
N ASN A 199 -8.12 6.84 48.15
CA ASN A 199 -8.53 7.10 49.53
C ASN A 199 -7.69 8.23 50.14
N ASP A 200 -8.19 8.88 51.20
CA ASP A 200 -7.49 9.97 51.89
C ASP A 200 -6.04 9.59 52.24
N GLY A 201 -5.09 10.34 51.69
CA GLY A 201 -3.65 10.13 51.85
C GLY A 201 -2.93 9.45 50.66
N GLY A 202 -3.64 8.92 49.67
CA GLY A 202 -3.03 8.42 48.44
C GLY A 202 -2.61 9.54 47.47
N GLN A 203 -1.37 9.52 46.97
CA GLN A 203 -0.93 10.40 45.88
C GLN A 203 -0.85 9.64 44.56
N ALA A 204 -1.68 10.01 43.60
CA ALA A 204 -1.59 9.51 42.22
C ALA A 204 -0.55 10.34 41.44
N ILE A 205 0.63 9.78 41.21
CA ILE A 205 1.66 10.39 40.36
C ILE A 205 1.32 10.12 38.89
N VAL A 206 0.97 11.16 38.14
CA VAL A 206 0.77 11.10 36.69
C VAL A 206 2.08 11.51 36.01
N ALA A 207 2.76 10.55 35.38
CA ALA A 207 3.92 10.81 34.54
C ALA A 207 3.50 11.38 33.17
N GLY A 208 3.04 12.64 33.16
CA GLY A 208 2.75 13.39 31.94
C GLY A 208 4.04 13.94 31.32
N GLY A 209 4.38 13.46 30.13
CA GLY A 209 5.51 13.97 29.35
C GLY A 209 5.23 15.29 28.64
N ASP A 210 6.31 15.93 28.21
CA ASP A 210 6.42 17.14 27.38
C ASP A 210 5.96 18.49 27.97
N ALA A 211 6.98 19.28 28.36
CA ALA A 211 6.85 20.63 28.86
C ALA A 211 6.45 21.63 27.76
N GLY A 212 5.21 22.10 27.80
CA GLY A 212 4.75 23.27 27.04
C GLY A 212 5.45 24.55 27.51
N ARG A 213 6.47 24.99 26.75
CA ARG A 213 7.25 26.20 27.02
C ARG A 213 6.49 27.47 26.63
N SER A 214 5.74 28.05 27.57
CA SER A 214 5.09 29.35 27.41
C SER A 214 6.10 30.50 27.53
N ASN A 215 6.36 31.19 26.43
CA ASN A 215 6.97 32.51 26.45
C ASN A 215 5.86 33.54 26.75
N GLY A 216 5.91 34.19 27.91
CA GLY A 216 5.07 35.34 28.24
C GLY A 216 5.95 36.58 28.41
N GLU A 217 5.66 37.62 27.64
CA GLU A 217 6.40 38.88 27.68
C GLU A 217 6.10 39.65 28.98
N LYS A 218 7.02 40.52 29.39
CA LYS A 218 6.87 41.37 30.58
C LYS A 218 6.33 42.74 30.18
N GLU A 219 5.31 43.19 30.89
CA GLU A 219 5.17 44.60 31.29
C GLU A 219 5.71 44.77 32.72
#